data_AF-A0A7X8Q1N7-F1
#
_entry.id   AF-A0A7X8Q1N7-F1
#
_cell.length_a   1.000
_cell.length_b   1.000
_cell.length_c   1.000
_cell.angle_alpha   90.00
_cell.angle_beta   90.00
_cell.angle_gamma   90.00
#
_symmetry.space_group_name_H-M   'P 1'
#
loop_
_entity.id
_entity.type
_entity.pdbx_description
1 polymer ?
#
loop_
_entity_poly.entity_id
_entity_poly.type
_entity_poly.pdbx_seq_one_letter_code
_entity_poly.pdbx_strand_id
1 'polypeptide(L)'
;MQIIWQLFITFLKIGGFTIGGGYVMIPLIEREVVTNKGWVEEDDFLDIIAVAQSAPGIIAINSALVIGYKVAGIPGAFMGALGAALPSFVIILLIARFFLVFRSLEAVEAFMAGAAPVVVALLVYASYSMGKKAVQDWKGLLLGLTAFVLALLFKLNPIILIVLGGLTGFIAYYPRKREGEKQD
;
A
#
# COMPACT_ATOMS: atom_id res chain seq x y z
N MET A 1 -12.74 -10.22 25.11
CA MET A 1 -11.58 -9.38 25.47
C MET A 1 -10.23 -10.01 25.14
N GLN A 2 -9.99 -11.28 25.50
CA GLN A 2 -8.68 -11.90 25.25
C GLN A 2 -8.30 -11.97 23.77
N ILE A 3 -9.22 -12.32 22.87
CA ILE A 3 -8.93 -12.41 21.44
C ILE A 3 -8.59 -11.06 20.79
N ILE A 4 -9.23 -9.97 21.26
CA ILE A 4 -8.96 -8.61 20.81
C ILE A 4 -7.53 -8.19 21.18
N TRP A 5 -7.07 -8.54 22.39
CA TRP A 5 -5.68 -8.31 22.79
C TRP A 5 -4.69 -9.15 22.00
N GLN A 6 -5.04 -10.39 21.67
CA GLN A 6 -4.20 -11.22 20.81
C GLN A 6 -4.10 -10.61 19.40
N LEU A 7 -5.20 -10.14 18.81
CA LEU A 7 -5.19 -9.44 17.53
C LEU A 7 -4.24 -8.24 17.58
N PHE A 8 -4.38 -7.40 18.60
CA PHE A 8 -3.50 -6.24 18.77
C PHE A 8 -2.03 -6.65 18.85
N ILE A 9 -1.67 -7.62 19.70
CA ILE A 9 -0.27 -8.04 19.87
C ILE A 9 0.29 -8.70 18.61
N THR A 10 -0.51 -9.52 17.92
CA THR A 10 -0.10 -10.15 16.66
C THR A 10 0.18 -9.09 15.60
N PHE A 11 -0.74 -8.16 15.39
CA PHE A 11 -0.54 -7.10 14.40
C PHE A 11 0.50 -6.06 14.82
N LEU A 12 0.72 -5.85 16.13
CA LEU A 12 1.82 -5.05 16.66
C LEU A 12 3.18 -5.66 16.30
N LYS A 13 3.33 -6.98 16.42
CA LYS A 13 4.53 -7.69 15.99
C LYS A 13 4.71 -7.58 14.48
N ILE A 14 3.67 -7.89 13.71
CA ILE A 14 3.71 -7.80 12.23
C ILE A 14 4.12 -6.38 11.79
N GLY A 15 3.47 -5.35 12.34
CA GLY A 15 3.78 -3.95 12.05
C GLY A 15 5.20 -3.53 12.48
N GLY A 16 5.73 -4.14 13.55
CA GLY A 16 7.11 -3.90 14.01
C GLY A 16 8.18 -4.57 13.16
N PHE A 17 7.88 -5.72 12.54
CA PHE A 17 8.81 -6.50 11.71
C PHE A 17 8.59 -6.29 10.21
N THR A 18 7.91 -5.20 9.84
CA THR A 18 7.69 -4.81 8.45
C THR A 18 8.96 -4.20 7.86
N ILE A 19 9.89 -5.02 7.38
CA ILE A 19 11.10 -4.57 6.68
C ILE A 19 11.13 -5.28 5.32
N GLY A 20 10.88 -4.54 4.23
CA GLY A 20 10.91 -5.12 2.86
C GLY A 20 9.72 -4.80 1.94
N GLY A 21 8.76 -3.99 2.38
CA GLY A 21 7.62 -3.55 1.56
C GLY A 21 6.32 -4.35 1.82
N GLY A 22 5.21 -3.84 1.29
CA GLY A 22 3.86 -4.32 1.61
C GLY A 22 3.62 -5.81 1.32
N TYR A 23 4.19 -6.34 0.25
CA TYR A 23 3.99 -7.73 -0.19
C TYR A 23 4.73 -8.76 0.66
N VAL A 24 5.86 -8.38 1.28
CA VAL A 24 6.61 -9.27 2.18
C VAL A 24 5.82 -9.59 3.45
N MET A 25 4.84 -8.75 3.80
CA MET A 25 3.99 -8.97 4.97
C MET A 25 2.91 -10.01 4.77
N ILE A 26 2.47 -10.26 3.53
CA ILE A 26 1.40 -11.23 3.24
C ILE A 26 1.72 -12.62 3.81
N PRO A 27 2.89 -13.25 3.51
CA PRO A 27 3.21 -14.57 4.09
C PRO A 27 3.41 -14.54 5.60
N LEU A 28 3.82 -13.40 6.18
CA LEU A 28 3.93 -13.25 7.64
C LEU A 28 2.55 -13.21 8.31
N ILE A 29 1.61 -12.47 7.72
CA ILE A 29 0.22 -12.39 8.19
C ILE A 29 -0.44 -13.77 8.04
N GLU A 30 -0.27 -14.42 6.89
CA GLU A 30 -0.78 -15.76 6.61
C GLU A 30 -0.34 -16.76 7.68
N ARG A 31 0.97 -16.85 7.94
CA ARG A 31 1.53 -17.73 8.95
C ARG A 31 0.96 -17.47 10.34
N GLU A 32 0.81 -16.21 10.74
CA GLU A 32 0.28 -15.88 12.05
C GLU A 32 -1.22 -16.17 12.16
N VAL A 33 -2.00 -15.78 11.16
CA VAL A 33 -3.47 -15.76 11.24
C VAL A 33 -4.08 -17.11 10.84
N VAL A 34 -3.50 -17.78 9.84
CA VAL A 34 -3.94 -19.11 9.36
C VAL A 34 -3.23 -20.21 10.15
N THR A 35 -1.90 -20.29 10.06
CA THR A 35 -1.14 -21.44 10.61
C THR A 35 -1.05 -21.43 12.13
N ASN A 36 -0.66 -20.32 12.74
CA ASN A 36 -0.37 -20.26 14.18
C ASN A 36 -1.63 -20.05 15.04
N LYS A 37 -2.57 -19.23 14.56
CA LYS A 37 -3.78 -18.85 15.31
C LYS A 37 -5.06 -19.54 14.85
N GLY A 38 -5.12 -20.01 13.61
CA GLY A 38 -6.34 -20.62 13.05
C GLY A 38 -7.55 -19.70 13.07
N TRP A 39 -7.35 -18.39 12.94
CA TRP A 39 -8.43 -17.39 12.95
C TRP A 39 -9.14 -17.29 11.60
N VAL A 40 -8.46 -17.67 10.52
CA VAL A 40 -8.91 -17.58 9.14
C VAL A 40 -8.47 -18.86 8.43
N GLU A 41 -9.33 -19.43 7.59
CA GLU A 41 -8.98 -20.57 6.73
C GLU A 41 -8.10 -20.12 5.55
N GLU A 42 -7.37 -21.05 4.94
CA GLU A 42 -6.43 -20.75 3.86
C GLU A 42 -7.13 -20.13 2.63
N ASP A 43 -8.27 -20.69 2.23
CA ASP A 43 -9.07 -20.18 1.10
C ASP A 43 -9.62 -18.77 1.38
N ASP A 44 -10.06 -18.53 2.61
CA ASP A 44 -10.57 -17.24 3.06
C ASP A 44 -9.48 -16.15 3.11
N PHE A 45 -8.22 -16.54 3.32
CA PHE A 45 -7.13 -15.60 3.44
C PHE A 45 -6.88 -14.85 2.11
N LEU A 46 -6.96 -15.56 0.98
CA LEU A 46 -6.79 -14.94 -0.34
C LEU A 46 -7.87 -13.90 -0.63
N ASP A 47 -9.12 -14.17 -0.29
CA ASP A 47 -10.23 -13.23 -0.44
C ASP A 47 -10.03 -11.98 0.44
N ILE A 48 -9.58 -12.17 1.68
CA ILE A 48 -9.24 -11.06 2.58
C ILE A 48 -8.14 -10.18 1.98
N ILE A 49 -7.10 -10.78 1.40
CA ILE A 49 -6.01 -10.04 0.76
C ILE A 49 -6.50 -9.31 -0.49
N ALA A 50 -7.42 -9.90 -1.26
CA ALA A 50 -8.05 -9.24 -2.41
C ALA A 50 -8.87 -8.00 -1.97
N VAL A 51 -9.69 -8.14 -0.92
CA VAL A 51 -10.44 -7.01 -0.34
C VAL A 51 -9.48 -5.95 0.19
N ALA A 52 -8.44 -6.33 0.93
CA ALA A 52 -7.46 -5.40 1.48
C ALA A 52 -6.70 -4.60 0.41
N GLN A 53 -6.42 -5.21 -0.74
CA GLN A 53 -5.79 -4.56 -1.89
C GLN A 53 -6.74 -3.70 -2.72
N SER A 54 -8.04 -3.98 -2.68
CA SER A 54 -9.05 -3.15 -3.38
C SER A 54 -9.20 -1.76 -2.78
N ALA A 55 -8.94 -1.63 -1.47
CA ALA A 55 -8.97 -0.36 -0.77
C ALA A 55 -7.62 0.38 -0.89
N PRO A 56 -7.64 1.72 -1.08
CA PRO A 56 -6.41 2.50 -1.05
C PRO A 56 -5.78 2.43 0.35
N GLY A 57 -4.48 2.23 0.43
CA GLY A 57 -3.75 2.23 1.70
C GLY A 57 -2.62 1.20 1.77
N ILE A 58 -2.11 1.01 2.98
CA ILE A 58 -1.06 0.04 3.27
C ILE A 58 -1.73 -1.33 3.45
N ILE A 59 -1.37 -2.29 2.59
CA ILE A 59 -1.96 -3.64 2.56
C ILE A 59 -2.03 -4.25 3.97
N ALA A 60 -0.97 -4.16 4.76
CA ALA A 60 -0.95 -4.73 6.11
C ALA A 60 -1.99 -4.16 7.08
N ILE A 61 -2.25 -2.85 7.04
CA ILE A 61 -3.27 -2.23 7.89
C ILE A 61 -4.67 -2.63 7.40
N ASN A 62 -4.89 -2.64 6.09
CA ASN A 62 -6.16 -3.05 5.50
C ASN A 62 -6.46 -4.53 5.80
N SER A 63 -5.47 -5.41 5.64
CA SER A 63 -5.58 -6.82 6.02
C SER A 63 -5.86 -6.98 7.51
N ALA A 64 -5.15 -6.25 8.38
CA ALA A 64 -5.41 -6.28 9.81
C ALA A 64 -6.82 -5.83 10.19
N LEU A 65 -7.35 -4.83 9.48
CA LEU A 65 -8.72 -4.33 9.66
C LEU A 65 -9.74 -5.39 9.26
N VAL A 66 -9.60 -5.99 8.08
CA VAL A 66 -10.54 -7.01 7.57
C VAL A 66 -10.48 -8.29 8.43
N ILE A 67 -9.27 -8.76 8.76
CA ILE A 67 -9.06 -9.92 9.64
C ILE A 67 -9.63 -9.64 11.02
N GLY A 68 -9.31 -8.47 11.60
CA GLY A 68 -9.84 -8.06 12.90
C GLY A 68 -11.37 -7.99 12.91
N TYR A 69 -11.97 -7.48 11.84
CA TYR A 69 -13.43 -7.46 11.68
C TYR A 69 -14.02 -8.87 11.63
N LYS A 70 -13.42 -9.79 10.87
CA LYS A 70 -13.87 -11.18 10.77
C LYS A 70 -13.77 -11.91 12.11
N VAL A 71 -12.72 -11.68 12.89
CA VAL A 71 -12.45 -12.39 14.15
C VAL A 71 -13.26 -11.86 15.33
N ALA A 72 -13.43 -10.54 15.45
CA ALA A 72 -14.06 -9.94 16.63
C ALA A 72 -14.90 -8.69 16.34
N GLY A 73 -15.40 -8.54 15.11
CA GLY A 73 -16.24 -7.42 14.69
C GLY A 73 -15.50 -6.07 14.74
N ILE A 74 -16.26 -4.99 14.91
CA ILE A 74 -15.73 -3.61 14.92
C ILE A 74 -14.57 -3.42 15.93
N PRO A 75 -14.65 -3.92 17.19
CA PRO A 75 -13.55 -3.80 18.13
C PRO A 75 -12.28 -4.54 17.67
N GLY A 76 -12.43 -5.70 17.03
CA GLY A 76 -11.31 -6.43 16.45
C GLY A 76 -10.66 -5.69 15.29
N ALA A 77 -11.48 -5.11 14.40
CA ALA A 77 -11.01 -4.32 13.26
C ALA A 77 -10.15 -3.13 13.72
N PHE A 78 -10.64 -2.39 14.71
CA PHE A 78 -9.92 -1.24 15.27
C PHE A 78 -8.61 -1.66 15.93
N MET A 79 -8.62 -2.71 16.75
CA MET A 79 -7.42 -3.15 17.47
C MET A 79 -6.39 -3.83 16.55
N GLY A 80 -6.82 -4.52 15.50
CA GLY A 80 -5.94 -5.04 14.46
C GLY A 80 -5.24 -3.91 13.69
N ALA A 81 -6.01 -2.94 13.20
CA ALA A 81 -5.47 -1.78 12.49
C ALA A 81 -4.54 -0.95 13.39
N LEU A 82 -4.93 -0.71 14.64
CA LEU A 82 -4.11 0.00 15.62
C LEU A 82 -2.81 -0.76 15.88
N GLY A 83 -2.88 -2.08 16.10
CA GLY A 83 -1.69 -2.92 16.27
C GLY A 83 -0.73 -2.78 15.09
N ALA A 84 -1.23 -2.88 13.86
CA ALA A 84 -0.40 -2.76 12.66
C ALA A 84 0.25 -1.37 12.49
N ALA A 85 -0.47 -0.29 12.84
CA ALA A 85 -0.01 1.09 12.62
C ALA A 85 0.89 1.63 13.75
N LEU A 86 0.66 1.19 14.98
CA LEU A 86 1.29 1.76 16.18
C LEU A 86 2.84 1.71 16.17
N PRO A 87 3.51 0.63 15.72
CA PRO A 87 4.97 0.58 15.71
C PRO A 87 5.58 1.68 14.85
N SER A 88 5.06 1.85 13.62
CA SER A 88 5.51 2.90 12.70
C SER A 88 5.23 4.30 13.26
N PHE A 89 4.05 4.49 13.86
CA PHE A 89 3.68 5.75 14.49
C PHE A 89 4.62 6.14 15.63
N VAL A 90 4.93 5.21 16.54
CA VAL A 90 5.86 5.44 17.65
C VAL A 90 7.26 5.73 17.15
N ILE A 91 7.76 4.97 16.17
CA ILE A 91 9.09 5.18 15.58
C ILE A 91 9.20 6.60 14.98
N ILE A 92 8.20 7.04 14.21
CA ILE A 92 8.20 8.39 13.62
C ILE A 92 8.19 9.46 14.70
N LEU A 93 7.38 9.31 15.75
CA LEU A 93 7.35 10.28 16.85
C LEU A 93 8.68 10.37 17.59
N LEU A 94 9.36 9.24 17.81
CA LEU A 94 10.68 9.21 18.39
C LEU A 94 11.67 9.95 17.50
N ILE A 95 11.73 9.60 16.20
CA ILE A 95 12.62 10.28 15.24
C ILE A 95 12.34 11.78 15.19
N ALA A 96 11.08 12.19 15.14
CA ALA A 96 10.70 13.60 15.14
C ALA A 96 11.15 14.33 16.41
N ARG A 97 11.03 13.68 17.58
CA ARG A 97 11.51 14.25 18.84
C ARG A 97 13.03 14.43 18.83
N PHE A 98 13.77 13.44 18.38
CA PHE A 98 15.24 13.53 18.22
C PHE A 98 15.61 14.64 17.23
N PHE A 99 14.93 14.69 16.08
CA PHE A 99 15.14 15.72 15.07
C PHE A 99 14.99 17.13 15.66
N LEU A 100 13.93 17.40 16.42
CA LEU A 100 13.72 18.74 17.01
C LEU A 100 14.82 19.16 17.99
N VAL A 101 15.44 18.21 18.69
CA VAL A 101 16.56 18.47 19.62
C VAL A 101 17.86 18.73 18.87
N PHE A 102 18.12 17.97 17.80
CA PHE A 102 19.40 17.98 17.09
C PHE A 102 19.39 18.80 15.78
N ARG A 103 18.26 19.43 15.42
CA ARG A 103 18.12 20.18 14.15
C ARG A 103 19.13 21.31 13.97
N SER A 104 19.72 21.83 15.04
CA SER A 104 20.71 22.91 14.98
C SER A 104 22.11 22.41 14.63
N LEU A 105 22.32 21.09 14.56
CA LEU A 105 23.57 20.53 14.07
C LEU A 105 23.60 20.60 12.54
N GLU A 106 24.65 21.21 12.00
CA GLU A 106 24.88 21.35 10.55
C GLU A 106 24.78 20.02 9.81
N ALA A 107 25.26 18.92 10.43
CA ALA A 107 25.15 17.58 9.85
C ALA A 107 23.70 17.10 9.65
N VAL A 108 22.78 17.45 10.56
CA VAL A 108 21.36 17.06 10.46
C VAL A 108 20.66 17.90 9.39
N GLU A 109 20.97 19.18 9.31
CA GLU A 109 20.47 20.08 8.27
C GLU A 109 20.95 19.63 6.87
N ALA A 110 22.24 19.33 6.73
CA ALA A 110 22.82 18.80 5.49
C ALA A 110 22.19 17.46 5.09
N PHE A 111 21.95 16.56 6.05
CA PHE A 111 21.27 15.29 5.80
C PHE A 111 19.82 15.50 5.31
N MET A 112 19.06 16.40 5.93
CA MET A 112 17.70 16.74 5.48
C MET A 112 17.67 17.38 4.09
N ALA A 113 18.62 18.28 3.82
CA ALA A 113 18.78 18.88 2.50
C ALA A 113 19.09 17.83 1.42
N GLY A 114 19.88 16.80 1.75
CA GLY A 114 20.14 15.64 0.88
C GLY A 114 18.97 14.66 0.78
N ALA A 115 18.16 14.51 1.83
CA ALA A 115 17.03 13.57 1.84
C ALA A 115 15.92 13.98 0.87
N ALA A 116 15.61 15.28 0.75
CA ALA A 116 14.57 15.76 -0.15
C ALA A 116 14.76 15.35 -1.62
N PRO A 117 15.89 15.62 -2.29
CA PRO A 117 16.11 15.19 -3.68
C PRO A 117 16.18 13.66 -3.82
N VAL A 118 16.65 12.93 -2.79
CA VAL A 118 16.62 11.45 -2.79
C VAL A 118 15.17 10.95 -2.82
N VAL A 119 14.27 11.52 -2.01
CA VAL A 119 12.85 11.17 -2.03
C VAL A 119 12.25 11.45 -3.41
N VAL A 120 12.56 12.58 -4.04
CA VAL A 120 12.10 12.88 -5.41
C VAL A 120 12.62 11.84 -6.40
N ALA A 121 13.91 11.48 -6.34
CA ALA A 121 14.50 10.47 -7.21
C ALA A 121 13.84 9.09 -7.03
N LEU A 122 13.55 8.71 -5.78
CA LEU A 122 12.83 7.46 -5.47
C LEU A 122 11.40 7.47 -6.03
N LEU A 123 10.68 8.58 -5.92
CA LEU A 123 9.33 8.72 -6.49
C LEU A 123 9.34 8.65 -8.01
N VAL A 124 10.31 9.30 -8.66
CA VAL A 124 10.50 9.22 -10.12
C VAL A 124 10.84 7.79 -10.53
N TYR A 125 11.76 7.13 -9.83
CA TYR A 125 12.14 5.75 -10.11
C TYR A 125 10.96 4.77 -9.93
N ALA A 126 10.20 4.91 -8.84
CA ALA A 126 9.01 4.10 -8.60
C ALA A 126 7.97 4.29 -9.72
N SER A 127 7.70 5.56 -10.09
CA SER A 127 6.79 5.91 -11.17
C SER A 127 7.25 5.34 -12.52
N TYR A 128 8.54 5.44 -12.82
CA TYR A 128 9.13 4.88 -14.04
C TYR A 128 9.06 3.35 -14.06
N SER A 129 9.43 2.69 -12.97
CA SER A 129 9.40 1.23 -12.83
C SER A 129 7.97 0.67 -13.01
N MET A 130 6.98 1.32 -12.39
CA MET A 130 5.57 0.99 -12.57
C MET A 130 5.09 1.30 -13.99
N GLY A 131 5.42 2.49 -14.51
CA GLY A 131 5.05 2.94 -15.83
C GLY A 131 5.56 2.02 -16.95
N LYS A 132 6.81 1.56 -16.85
CA LYS A 132 7.39 0.61 -17.81
C LYS A 132 6.62 -0.73 -17.87
N LYS A 133 6.06 -1.17 -16.75
CA LYS A 133 5.25 -2.40 -16.71
C LYS A 133 3.82 -2.16 -17.20
N ALA A 134 3.25 -1.00 -16.89
CA ALA A 134 1.87 -0.64 -17.23
C ALA A 134 1.69 -0.20 -18.70
N VAL A 135 2.66 0.51 -19.26
CA VAL A 135 2.62 1.04 -20.63
C VAL A 135 3.34 0.08 -21.56
N GLN A 136 2.58 -0.74 -22.29
CA GLN A 136 3.12 -1.74 -23.22
C GLN A 136 3.01 -1.35 -24.69
N ASP A 137 2.27 -0.30 -25.02
CA ASP A 137 2.01 0.15 -26.39
C ASP A 137 1.86 1.68 -26.49
N TRP A 138 1.79 2.17 -27.73
CA TRP A 138 1.67 3.59 -28.02
C TRP A 138 0.39 4.22 -27.45
N LYS A 139 -0.72 3.48 -27.41
CA LYS A 139 -1.98 3.96 -26.81
C LYS A 139 -1.83 4.17 -25.31
N GLY A 140 -1.19 3.25 -24.59
CA GLY A 140 -0.89 3.40 -23.17
C GLY A 140 0.03 4.59 -22.91
N LEU A 141 1.00 4.83 -23.80
CA LEU A 141 1.89 5.99 -23.70
C LEU A 141 1.11 7.30 -23.86
N LEU A 142 0.23 7.40 -24.85
CA LEU A 142 -0.62 8.57 -25.05
C LEU A 142 -1.55 8.82 -23.85
N LEU A 143 -2.18 7.76 -23.31
CA LEU A 143 -3.03 7.87 -22.11
C LEU A 143 -2.23 8.35 -20.89
N GLY A 144 -1.03 7.81 -20.67
CA GLY A 144 -0.16 8.23 -19.58
C GLY A 144 0.29 9.70 -19.72
N LEU A 145 0.71 10.10 -20.93
CA LEU A 145 1.18 11.45 -21.20
C LEU A 145 0.06 12.49 -21.06
N THR A 146 -1.13 12.17 -21.57
CA THR A 146 -2.32 13.04 -21.44
C THR A 146 -2.74 13.18 -19.98
N ALA A 147 -2.80 12.08 -19.23
CA ALA A 147 -3.08 12.13 -17.79
C ALA A 147 -2.05 12.96 -17.02
N PHE A 148 -0.75 12.84 -17.36
CA PHE A 148 0.32 13.63 -16.75
C PHE A 148 0.19 15.13 -17.05
N VAL A 149 -0.06 15.51 -18.30
CA VAL A 149 -0.27 16.91 -18.70
C VAL A 149 -1.51 17.50 -18.03
N LEU A 150 -2.61 16.74 -17.98
CA LEU A 150 -3.83 17.16 -17.31
C LEU A 150 -3.60 17.37 -15.80
N ALA A 151 -2.84 16.50 -15.15
CA ALA A 151 -2.48 16.64 -13.74
C ALA A 151 -1.68 17.93 -13.49
N LEU A 152 -0.69 18.24 -14.35
CA LEU A 152 0.17 19.41 -14.20
C LEU A 152 -0.57 20.73 -14.45
N LEU A 153 -1.39 20.80 -15.50
CA LEU A 153 -2.02 22.05 -15.92
C LEU A 153 -3.30 22.36 -15.14
N PHE A 154 -4.12 21.34 -14.87
CA PHE A 154 -5.46 21.54 -14.33
C PHE A 154 -5.59 21.18 -12.84
N LYS A 155 -4.50 20.72 -12.19
CA LYS A 155 -4.47 20.32 -10.77
C LYS A 155 -5.66 19.41 -10.39
N LEU A 156 -6.05 18.55 -11.33
CA LEU A 156 -7.21 17.68 -11.15
C LEU A 156 -6.98 16.72 -9.97
N ASN A 157 -8.07 16.40 -9.28
CA ASN A 157 -8.03 15.39 -8.23
C ASN A 157 -7.53 14.06 -8.84
N PRO A 158 -6.50 13.41 -8.27
CA PRO A 158 -6.00 12.12 -8.75
C PRO A 158 -7.09 11.07 -8.93
N ILE A 159 -8.14 11.09 -8.09
CA ILE A 159 -9.27 10.16 -8.20
C ILE A 159 -9.97 10.32 -9.56
N ILE A 160 -10.18 11.56 -10.02
CA ILE A 160 -10.81 11.84 -11.32
C ILE A 160 -9.93 11.31 -12.46
N LEU A 161 -8.62 11.54 -12.38
CA LEU A 161 -7.67 11.03 -13.37
C LEU A 161 -7.66 9.50 -13.43
N ILE A 162 -7.72 8.83 -12.28
CA ILE A 162 -7.81 7.37 -12.20
C ILE A 162 -9.10 6.86 -12.83
N VAL A 163 -10.25 7.46 -12.51
CA VAL A 163 -11.55 7.05 -13.06
C VAL A 163 -11.59 7.27 -14.58
N LEU A 164 -11.19 8.45 -15.06
CA LEU A 164 -11.14 8.74 -16.50
C LEU A 164 -10.13 7.85 -17.23
N GLY A 165 -8.96 7.60 -16.63
CA GLY A 165 -7.96 6.68 -17.18
C GLY A 165 -8.47 5.25 -17.27
N GLY A 166 -9.20 4.79 -16.24
CA GLY A 166 -9.84 3.48 -16.23
C GLY A 166 -10.93 3.35 -17.31
N LEU A 167 -11.80 4.36 -17.45
CA LEU A 167 -12.85 4.38 -18.47
C LEU A 167 -12.29 4.43 -19.89
N THR A 168 -11.32 5.33 -20.14
CA THR A 168 -10.68 5.47 -21.46
C THR A 168 -9.87 4.23 -21.82
N GLY A 169 -9.14 3.66 -20.85
CA GLY A 169 -8.45 2.38 -21.00
C GLY A 169 -9.42 1.23 -21.28
N PHE A 170 -10.54 1.15 -20.57
CA PHE A 170 -11.57 0.15 -20.83
C PHE A 170 -12.06 0.26 -22.28
N ILE A 171 -12.51 1.43 -22.72
CA ILE A 171 -13.03 1.62 -24.09
C ILE A 171 -11.95 1.32 -25.15
N ALA A 172 -10.70 1.72 -24.94
CA ALA A 172 -9.63 1.57 -25.92
C ALA A 172 -9.10 0.13 -26.07
N TYR A 173 -9.19 -0.69 -25.01
CA TYR A 173 -8.68 -2.07 -24.98
C TYR A 173 -9.74 -3.17 -24.90
N TYR A 174 -11.00 -2.82 -24.60
CA TYR A 174 -12.14 -3.75 -24.64
C TYR A 174 -12.28 -4.53 -25.96
N PRO A 175 -11.98 -3.97 -27.16
CA PRO A 175 -12.11 -4.71 -28.40
C PRO A 175 -11.08 -5.84 -28.61
N ARG A 176 -9.94 -5.81 -27.90
CA ARG A 176 -8.77 -6.65 -28.25
C ARG A 176 -8.74 -8.02 -27.54
N LYS A 177 -9.55 -8.21 -26.49
CA LYS A 177 -9.57 -9.47 -25.72
C LYS A 177 -10.43 -10.58 -26.35
N ARG A 178 -11.10 -10.33 -27.49
CA ARG A 178 -11.90 -11.35 -28.20
C ARG A 178 -11.18 -12.08 -29.32
N GLU A 179 -9.99 -11.64 -29.74
CA GLU A 179 -9.25 -12.26 -30.87
C GLU A 179 -8.03 -13.10 -30.44
N GLY A 180 -7.77 -13.26 -29.14
CA GLY A 180 -6.57 -13.95 -28.62
C GLY A 180 -6.79 -15.29 -27.89
N GLU A 181 -8.01 -15.84 -27.84
CA GLU A 181 -8.29 -17.16 -27.23
C GLU A 181 -8.49 -18.29 -28.27
N LYS A 182 -7.85 -18.17 -29.44
CA LYS A 182 -7.65 -19.30 -30.35
C LYS A 182 -6.18 -19.38 -30.76
N GLN A 183 -5.54 -20.50 -30.40
CA GLN A 183 -4.13 -20.88 -30.61
C GLN A 183 -3.19 -20.27 -29.54
N ASP A 184 -2.58 -21.01 -28.62
CA ASP A 184 -2.16 -22.43 -28.56
C ASP A 184 -2.34 -23.04 -27.15
#